data_AF-A0A1I7GKT8-F1
#
_entry.id   AF-A0A1I7GKT8-F1
#
_cell.length_a   1.000
_cell.length_b   1.000
_cell.length_c   1.000
_cell.angle_alpha   90.00
_cell.angle_beta   90.00
_cell.angle_gamma   90.00
#
_symmetry.space_group_name_H-M   'P 1'
#
loop_
_entity.id
_entity.type
_entity.pdbx_description
1 polymer ?
#
loop_
_entity_poly.entity_id
_entity_poly.type
_entity_poly.pdbx_seq_one_letter_code
_entity_poly.pdbx_strand_id
1 'polypeptide(L)'
;MGNKSVFMDTNIFSGIVEDIRGSAIDCAFPCNALSQAPHLDTFSAGRSMHEVLKTIHETDEVYRSESSEALPGGFLKMKDSMLAVDKAASEALVVNETNNTDGGVREL
;
A
#
# COMPACT_ATOMS: atom_id res chain seq x y z
N MET A 1 6.41 9.67 25.67
CA MET A 1 5.93 9.10 24.39
C MET A 1 7.07 8.30 23.80
N GLY A 2 6.98 6.97 23.80
CA GLY A 2 8.09 6.12 23.39
C GLY A 2 8.35 6.25 21.89
N ASN A 3 9.58 6.56 21.52
CA ASN A 3 10.07 6.43 20.14
C ASN A 3 9.98 4.96 19.74
N LYS A 4 8.83 4.54 19.20
CA LYS A 4 8.73 3.28 18.47
C LYS A 4 9.45 3.49 17.16
N SER A 5 10.69 3.04 17.08
CA SER A 5 11.42 2.95 15.81
C SER A 5 10.64 2.06 14.86
N VAL A 6 10.25 2.61 13.71
CA VAL A 6 9.61 1.86 12.63
C VAL A 6 10.73 1.34 11.74
N PHE A 7 10.97 0.04 11.79
CA PHE A 7 11.83 -0.65 10.83
C PHE A 7 10.94 -1.29 9.77
N MET A 8 11.12 -0.89 8.52
CA MET A 8 10.39 -1.42 7.37
C MET A 8 11.39 -2.01 6.39
N ASP A 9 11.31 -3.32 6.15
CA ASP A 9 11.94 -3.92 4.98
C ASP A 9 11.14 -3.49 3.75
N THR A 10 11.76 -2.67 2.90
CA THR A 10 11.09 -2.05 1.76
C THR A 10 10.78 -3.04 0.64
N ASN A 11 11.51 -4.16 0.54
CA ASN A 11 11.23 -5.21 -0.44
C ASN A 11 10.01 -6.02 0.00
N ILE A 12 9.99 -6.45 1.26
CA ILE A 12 8.85 -7.19 1.83
C ILE A 12 7.59 -6.32 1.81
N PHE A 13 7.72 -5.04 2.20
CA PHE A 13 6.59 -4.12 2.18
C PHE A 13 6.05 -3.90 0.77
N SER A 14 6.92 -3.74 -0.23
CA SER A 14 6.47 -3.61 -1.63
C SER A 14 5.76 -4.88 -2.11
N GLY A 15 6.24 -6.06 -1.73
CA GLY A 15 5.58 -7.33 -2.02
C GLY A 15 4.16 -7.40 -1.45
N ILE A 16 3.99 -7.05 -0.17
CA ILE A 16 2.66 -7.01 0.48
C ILE A 16 1.71 -6.04 -0.23
N VAL A 17 2.20 -4.87 -0.63
CA VAL A 17 1.38 -3.88 -1.33
C VAL A 17 0.93 -4.39 -2.70
N GLU A 18 1.78 -5.10 -3.43
CA GLU A 18 1.42 -5.70 -4.71
C GLU A 18 0.49 -6.92 -4.53
N ASP A 19 0.62 -7.69 -3.45
CA ASP A 19 -0.32 -8.77 -3.12
C ASP A 19 -1.73 -8.22 -2.84
N ILE A 20 -1.83 -7.07 -2.13
CA ILE A 20 -3.10 -6.36 -1.91
C ILE A 20 -3.68 -5.92 -3.25
N ARG A 21 -2.86 -5.32 -4.12
CA ARG A 21 -3.29 -4.90 -5.46
C ARG A 21 -3.84 -6.08 -6.26
N GLY A 22 -3.08 -7.16 -6.35
CA GLY A 22 -3.45 -8.36 -7.09
C GLY A 22 -4.75 -8.97 -6.57
N SER A 23 -4.83 -9.17 -5.26
CA SER A 23 -6.04 -9.72 -4.61
C SER A 23 -7.28 -8.86 -4.86
N ALA A 24 -7.13 -7.53 -4.84
CA ALA A 24 -8.23 -6.61 -5.13
C ALA A 24 -8.69 -6.70 -6.59
N ILE A 25 -7.77 -6.85 -7.54
CA ILE A 25 -8.10 -7.03 -8.96
C ILE A 25 -8.85 -8.35 -9.19
N ASP A 26 -8.44 -9.42 -8.51
CA ASP A 26 -9.04 -10.75 -8.62
C ASP A 26 -10.44 -10.82 -8.00
N CYS A 27 -10.72 -9.97 -7.01
CA CYS A 27 -12.06 -9.75 -6.43
C CYS A 27 -12.95 -8.87 -7.33
N ALA A 28 -13.06 -9.19 -8.63
CA ALA A 28 -13.96 -8.51 -9.54
C ALA A 28 -15.31 -9.24 -9.61
N PHE A 29 -16.40 -8.56 -9.23
CA PHE A 29 -17.73 -9.07 -9.50
C PHE A 29 -18.05 -8.90 -11.00
N PRO A 30 -18.39 -9.98 -11.73
CA PRO A 30 -18.54 -9.88 -13.18
C PRO A 30 -19.79 -9.07 -13.56
N CYS A 31 -19.61 -8.06 -14.42
CA CYS A 31 -20.68 -7.15 -14.88
C CYS A 31 -21.86 -7.85 -15.59
N ASN A 32 -21.67 -9.09 -16.02
CA ASN A 32 -22.71 -9.88 -16.69
C ASN A 32 -23.89 -10.24 -15.77
N ALA A 33 -23.70 -10.20 -14.45
CA ALA A 33 -24.77 -10.44 -13.48
C ALA A 33 -25.85 -9.35 -13.52
N LEU A 34 -25.46 -8.10 -13.77
CA LEU A 34 -26.37 -6.96 -13.89
C LEU A 34 -27.09 -6.91 -15.22
N SER A 35 -26.47 -7.36 -16.31
CA SER A 35 -27.10 -7.30 -17.64
C SER A 35 -28.33 -8.21 -17.76
N GLN A 36 -28.43 -9.24 -16.92
CA GLN A 36 -29.56 -10.16 -16.86
C GLN A 36 -30.58 -9.81 -15.76
N ALA A 37 -30.23 -8.90 -14.85
CA ALA A 37 -31.06 -8.53 -13.71
C ALA A 37 -32.42 -7.87 -14.05
N PRO A 38 -32.63 -7.19 -15.20
CA PRO A 38 -33.94 -6.64 -15.57
C PRO A 38 -35.07 -7.68 -15.65
N HIS A 39 -34.75 -8.96 -15.85
CA HIS A 39 -35.75 -10.04 -15.81
C HIS A 39 -36.39 -10.23 -14.42
N LEU A 40 -35.70 -9.80 -13.36
CA LEU A 40 -36.18 -9.86 -11.99
C LEU A 40 -37.25 -8.80 -11.71
N ASP A 41 -37.39 -7.76 -12.54
CA ASP A 41 -38.32 -6.65 -12.27
C ASP A 41 -39.81 -7.04 -12.40
N THR A 42 -40.07 -8.25 -12.89
CA THR A 42 -41.41 -8.81 -13.13
C THR A 42 -42.19 -9.08 -11.84
N PHE A 43 -41.53 -9.20 -10.68
CA PHE A 43 -42.19 -9.40 -9.38
C PHE A 43 -41.54 -8.54 -8.28
N SER A 44 -42.27 -8.29 -7.19
CA SER A 44 -41.82 -7.35 -6.14
C SER A 44 -40.49 -7.74 -5.50
N ALA A 45 -40.33 -9.02 -5.13
CA ALA A 45 -39.08 -9.52 -4.57
C ALA A 45 -37.91 -9.45 -5.57
N GLY A 46 -38.19 -9.62 -6.86
CA GLY A 46 -37.15 -9.57 -7.89
C GLY A 46 -36.63 -8.15 -8.13
N ARG A 47 -37.49 -7.12 -8.05
CA ARG A 47 -37.03 -5.71 -8.02
C ARG A 47 -36.09 -5.44 -6.84
N SER A 48 -36.41 -5.97 -5.65
CA SER A 48 -35.52 -5.85 -4.49
C SER A 48 -34.19 -6.57 -4.71
N MET A 49 -34.19 -7.76 -5.33
CA MET A 49 -32.97 -8.47 -5.69
C MET A 49 -32.13 -7.71 -6.72
N HIS A 50 -32.77 -7.07 -7.70
CA HIS A 50 -32.09 -6.25 -8.70
C HIS A 50 -31.39 -5.04 -8.05
N GLU A 51 -32.05 -4.33 -7.15
CA GLU A 51 -31.43 -3.21 -6.41
C GLU A 51 -30.25 -3.66 -5.53
N VAL A 52 -30.36 -4.83 -4.90
CA VAL A 52 -29.25 -5.41 -4.13
C VAL A 52 -28.07 -5.75 -5.04
N LEU A 53 -28.31 -6.36 -6.21
CA LEU A 53 -27.26 -6.66 -7.19
C LEU A 53 -26.55 -5.40 -7.67
N LYS A 54 -27.30 -4.32 -7.91
CA LYS A 54 -26.75 -3.02 -8.28
C LYS A 54 -25.85 -2.45 -7.18
N THR A 55 -26.32 -2.46 -5.95
CA THR A 55 -25.56 -1.99 -4.78
C THR A 55 -24.26 -2.78 -4.60
N ILE A 56 -24.32 -4.11 -4.75
CA ILE A 56 -23.14 -4.98 -4.68
C ILE A 56 -22.11 -4.57 -5.74
N HIS A 57 -22.55 -4.33 -6.97
CA HIS A 57 -21.64 -3.99 -8.06
C HIS A 57 -20.99 -2.61 -7.89
N GLU A 58 -21.76 -1.61 -7.46
CA GLU A 58 -21.24 -0.28 -7.15
C GLU A 58 -20.22 -0.36 -5.99
N THR A 59 -20.51 -1.15 -4.97
CA THR A 59 -19.61 -1.34 -3.82
C THR A 59 -18.33 -2.08 -4.21
N ASP A 60 -18.45 -3.11 -5.05
CA ASP A 60 -17.32 -3.88 -5.59
C ASP A 60 -16.39 -3.00 -6.42
N GLU A 61 -16.94 -2.17 -7.31
CA GLU A 61 -16.18 -1.24 -8.14
C GLU A 61 -15.39 -0.25 -7.29
N VAL A 62 -16.04 0.37 -6.30
CA VAL A 62 -15.39 1.30 -5.37
C VAL A 62 -14.31 0.59 -4.56
N TYR A 63 -14.63 -0.56 -3.97
CA TYR A 63 -13.67 -1.33 -3.17
C TYR A 63 -12.44 -1.72 -3.99
N ARG A 64 -12.65 -2.19 -5.23
CA ARG A 64 -11.58 -2.57 -6.14
C ARG A 64 -10.70 -1.38 -6.52
N SER A 65 -11.29 -0.26 -6.89
CA SER A 65 -10.55 0.97 -7.22
C SER A 65 -9.67 1.42 -6.05
N GLU A 66 -10.26 1.51 -4.85
CA GLU A 66 -9.52 1.93 -3.65
C GLU A 66 -8.41 0.95 -3.28
N SER A 67 -8.70 -0.36 -3.31
CA SER A 67 -7.79 -1.40 -2.84
C SER A 67 -6.71 -1.78 -3.86
N SER A 68 -6.96 -1.60 -5.15
CA SER A 68 -5.97 -1.90 -6.21
C SER A 68 -5.17 -0.69 -6.67
N GLU A 69 -5.65 0.54 -6.44
CA GLU A 69 -4.97 1.74 -6.93
C GLU A 69 -4.64 2.72 -5.81
N ALA A 70 -5.66 3.26 -5.13
CA ALA A 70 -5.48 4.36 -4.20
C ALA A 70 -4.64 3.97 -2.98
N LEU A 71 -5.00 2.88 -2.30
CA LEU A 71 -4.29 2.36 -1.13
C LEU A 71 -2.86 1.92 -1.48
N PRO A 72 -2.62 1.06 -2.50
CA PRO A 72 -1.27 0.72 -2.92
C PRO A 72 -0.43 1.94 -3.29
N GLY A 73 -0.99 2.91 -4.02
CA GLY A 73 -0.32 4.14 -4.36
C GLY A 73 0.08 4.97 -3.14
N GLY A 74 -0.81 5.07 -2.14
CA GLY A 74 -0.52 5.73 -0.87
C GLY A 74 0.60 5.05 -0.08
N PHE A 75 0.57 3.71 0.01
CA PHE A 75 1.58 2.94 0.71
C PHE A 75 2.96 3.03 0.05
N LEU A 76 3.03 2.97 -1.28
CA LEU A 76 4.29 3.14 -2.00
C LEU A 76 4.87 4.55 -1.81
N LYS A 77 4.04 5.60 -1.85
CA LYS A 77 4.49 6.97 -1.55
C LYS A 77 5.04 7.11 -0.13
N MET A 78 4.40 6.49 0.85
CA MET A 78 4.89 6.46 2.24
C MET A 78 6.26 5.79 2.33
N LYS A 79 6.42 4.62 1.70
CA LYS A 79 7.70 3.89 1.62
C LYS A 79 8.79 4.76 1.00
N ASP A 80 8.51 5.39 -0.13
CA ASP A 80 9.47 6.24 -0.85
C ASP A 80 9.89 7.45 0.00
N SER A 81 8.94 8.01 0.77
CA SER A 81 9.23 9.11 1.71
C SER A 81 10.14 8.66 2.85
N MET A 82 9.93 7.45 3.40
CA MET A 82 10.81 6.88 4.43
C MET A 82 12.22 6.65 3.91
N LEU A 83 12.37 6.12 2.69
CA LEU A 83 13.67 5.95 2.04
C LEU A 83 14.39 7.29 1.81
N ALA A 84 13.66 8.32 1.41
CA ALA A 84 14.23 9.66 1.21
C ALA A 84 14.76 10.26 2.53
N VAL A 85 14.01 10.11 3.62
CA VAL A 85 14.43 10.56 4.95
C VAL A 85 15.65 9.77 5.44
N ASP A 86 15.65 8.45 5.29
CA ASP A 86 16.76 7.58 5.71
C ASP A 86 18.05 7.90 4.94
N LYS A 87 17.93 8.13 3.62
CA LYS A 87 19.04 8.58 2.78
C LYS A 87 19.58 9.95 3.22
N ALA A 88 18.71 10.93 3.43
CA ALA A 88 19.13 12.26 3.88
C ALA A 88 19.80 12.21 5.26
N ALA A 89 19.30 11.39 6.18
CA ALA A 89 19.92 11.18 7.49
C ALA A 89 21.30 10.51 7.35
N SER A 90 21.44 9.53 6.46
CA SER A 90 22.70 8.85 6.18
C SER A 90 23.75 9.79 5.57
N GLU A 91 23.34 10.68 4.65
CA GLU A 91 24.23 11.68 4.02
C GLU A 91 24.63 12.81 4.99
N ALA A 92 23.79 13.12 5.98
CA ALA A 92 24.07 14.13 7.01
C ALA A 92 25.04 13.64 8.09
N LEU A 93 25.30 12.33 8.19
CA LEU A 93 26.28 11.77 9.10
C LEU A 93 27.71 12.06 8.59
N VAL A 94 28.30 13.15 9.06
CA VAL A 94 29.74 13.39 8.93
C VAL A 94 30.46 12.36 9.80
N VAL A 95 30.99 11.32 9.19
CA VAL A 95 31.92 10.41 9.87
C VAL A 95 33.22 11.16 10.06
N ASN A 96 33.40 11.76 11.23
CA ASN A 96 34.72 12.18 11.66
C ASN A 96 35.54 10.90 11.86
N GLU A 97 36.24 10.47 10.82
CA GLU A 97 37.35 9.54 10.96
C GLU A 97 38.33 10.22 11.92
N THR A 98 38.23 9.86 13.19
CA THR A 98 39.28 10.13 14.15
C THR A 98 40.44 9.28 13.68
N ASN A 99 41.30 9.91 12.87
CA ASN A 99 42.64 9.44 12.61
C ASN A 99 43.28 9.16 13.97
N ASN A 100 43.28 7.89 14.38
CA ASN A 100 44.23 7.37 15.36
C ASN A 100 45.62 7.35 14.70
N THR A 101 46.10 8.53 14.32
CA THR A 101 47.52 8.85 14.25
C THR A 101 47.83 9.60 15.52
N ASP A 102 47.87 8.88 16.65
CA ASP A 102 48.60 9.40 17.80
C ASP A 102 50.04 8.91 17.68
N GLY A 103 50.89 9.85 17.30
CA GLY A 103 52.32 9.66 17.17
C GLY A 103 52.96 9.59 18.54
N GLY A 104 53.56 8.46 18.86
CA GLY A 104 54.59 8.38 19.90
C GLY A 104 55.90 8.96 19.37
N VAL A 105 56.16 10.25 19.60
CA VAL A 105 57.47 10.87 19.39
C VAL A 105 58.34 10.72 20.66
N ARG A 106 59.44 9.96 20.49
CA ARG A 106 60.83 10.07 21.02
C ARG A 106 61.18 10.52 22.46
N GLU A 107 62.35 9.98 22.88
CA GLU A 107 63.26 10.28 24.02
C GLU A 107 63.11 9.29 25.20
N LEU A 108 64.13 8.54 25.66
CA LEU A 108 65.60 8.71 25.72
C LEU A 108 66.37 7.45 25.28
#